data_AF-A0A1A6AMP8-F1
#
_entry.id   AF-A0A1A6AMP8-F1
#
_cell.length_a   1.000
_cell.length_b   1.000
_cell.length_c   1.000
_cell.angle_alpha   90.00
_cell.angle_beta   90.00
_cell.angle_gamma   90.00
#
_symmetry.space_group_name_H-M   'P 1'
#
loop_
_entity.id
_entity.type
_entity.pdbx_description
1 polymer ?
#
loop_
_entity_poly.entity_id
_entity_poly.type
_entity_poly.pdbx_seq_one_letter_code
_entity_poly.pdbx_strand_id
1 'polypeptide(L)'
;MKSADIISETQSLCPICLKKIDAKKVLDGNKVYMEKYCPDHGQFRTILWKGNISMKKWIRNKERAYIKNPSTNVQKGCPFDCGLCSEHRQHTCTALIEVTQRCNLKCKFCFADSYAGKEQDIPIEKIKFMYEKLLESSGSCNVQLSGGEPTIRDDLPDIIKLGRKLGFKFIQVNTNGIRMAQDEEYVKKLKISGLSSIFLQFDGTIDLIYRKLRGAELLNFKVKAIENCRKHNIGVVLVPTIVPGINEDNIGEIINFGLNNMPAVRGVHFQPVSYFGRIPFVPKEEQRITLPEIMENIEKQTSGKFKIESMKPPGCENALCSFHGNYIYKDKKELINITNNSKSCCSKNEKAEEGARKAKEFVSRNWSSRKVTNPNTKVKSSKIDSWDKILYNINNYSFSISGMAFQDIWNVDLERVKDCCIHVVSEEGNLIPFCMYNITDAGGNYIYRNCKVKMKMTSLEA
;
A
#
# COMPACT_ATOMS: atom_id res chain seq x y z
N MET A 1 28.87 28.41 2.90
CA MET A 1 27.88 27.32 2.72
C MET A 1 27.94 26.90 1.27
N LYS A 2 28.25 25.62 0.95
CA LYS A 2 28.13 25.13 -0.43
C LYS A 2 26.65 25.26 -0.83
N SER A 3 26.35 25.88 -1.97
CA SER A 3 24.98 25.96 -2.48
C SER A 3 24.47 24.55 -2.66
N ALA A 4 23.43 24.17 -1.94
CA ALA A 4 22.85 22.85 -2.10
C ALA A 4 22.17 22.76 -3.47
N ASP A 5 22.41 21.67 -4.21
CA ASP A 5 21.94 21.56 -5.60
C ASP A 5 20.43 21.30 -5.62
N ILE A 6 19.66 22.28 -6.12
CA ILE A 6 18.21 22.13 -6.30
C ILE A 6 17.96 21.10 -7.41
N ILE A 7 17.32 19.98 -7.07
CA ILE A 7 16.93 18.92 -8.00
C ILE A 7 15.66 19.31 -8.77
N SER A 8 14.66 19.83 -8.06
CA SER A 8 13.37 20.22 -8.62
C SER A 8 12.59 21.09 -7.64
N GLU A 9 11.73 21.95 -8.14
CA GLU A 9 10.75 22.69 -7.34
C GLU A 9 9.38 22.00 -7.38
N THR A 10 8.59 22.19 -6.33
CA THR A 10 7.21 21.66 -6.21
C THR A 10 6.39 22.54 -5.27
N GLN A 11 5.12 22.22 -5.12
CA GLN A 11 4.27 22.74 -4.06
C GLN A 11 4.06 21.69 -2.97
N SER A 12 3.87 22.16 -1.75
CA SER A 12 3.68 21.36 -0.56
C SER A 12 2.68 22.04 0.39
N LEU A 13 2.54 21.50 1.59
CA LEU A 13 1.73 22.05 2.67
C LEU A 13 2.62 22.43 3.86
N CYS A 14 2.25 23.50 4.55
CA CYS A 14 2.83 23.86 5.84
C CYS A 14 2.48 22.79 6.89
N PRO A 15 3.47 22.25 7.63
CA PRO A 15 3.25 21.32 8.74
C PRO A 15 2.34 21.81 9.86
N ILE A 16 2.16 23.12 10.01
CA ILE A 16 1.42 23.72 11.13
C ILE A 16 0.03 24.20 10.69
N CYS A 17 -0.06 25.06 9.68
CA CYS A 17 -1.34 25.66 9.27
C CYS A 17 -1.97 25.05 8.02
N LEU A 18 -1.39 23.99 7.45
CA LEU A 18 -1.84 23.32 6.22
C LEU A 18 -1.93 24.22 4.97
N LYS A 19 -1.51 25.48 5.03
CA LYS A 19 -1.45 26.36 3.85
C LYS A 19 -0.56 25.74 2.78
N LYS A 20 -0.98 25.87 1.51
CA LYS A 20 -0.16 25.51 0.37
C LYS A 20 1.03 26.46 0.30
N ILE A 21 2.24 25.90 0.19
CA ILE A 21 3.51 26.63 0.16
C ILE A 21 4.44 26.05 -0.89
N ASP A 22 5.40 26.85 -1.35
CA ASP A 22 6.44 26.37 -2.25
C ASP A 22 7.46 25.52 -1.51
N ALA A 23 8.01 24.54 -2.22
CA ALA A 23 8.99 23.60 -1.71
C ALA A 23 10.03 23.23 -2.76
N LYS A 24 11.23 22.86 -2.30
CA LYS A 24 12.34 22.44 -3.14
C LYS A 24 12.83 21.07 -2.74
N LYS A 25 13.21 20.27 -3.72
CA LYS A 25 13.96 19.03 -3.49
C LYS A 25 15.43 19.36 -3.67
N VAL A 26 16.20 19.18 -2.61
CA VAL A 26 17.58 19.65 -2.53
C VAL A 26 18.50 18.46 -2.30
N LEU A 27 19.53 18.33 -3.14
CA LEU A 27 20.59 17.37 -2.96
C LEU A 27 21.60 17.94 -1.95
N ASP A 28 21.86 17.18 -0.90
CA ASP A 28 22.89 17.49 0.08
C ASP A 28 23.66 16.19 0.40
N GLY A 29 24.92 16.15 -0.06
CA GLY A 29 25.71 14.92 -0.11
C GLY A 29 25.05 13.87 -1.02
N ASN A 30 24.77 12.70 -0.47
CA ASN A 30 24.07 11.58 -1.14
C ASN A 30 22.58 11.49 -0.78
N LYS A 31 22.04 12.49 -0.07
CA LYS A 31 20.67 12.52 0.41
C LYS A 31 19.87 13.58 -0.32
N VAL A 32 18.58 13.32 -0.55
CA VAL A 32 17.65 14.32 -1.06
C VAL A 32 16.69 14.72 0.04
N TYR A 33 16.60 16.02 0.28
CA TYR A 33 15.70 16.62 1.25
C TYR A 33 14.57 17.36 0.55
N MET A 34 13.43 17.46 1.22
CA MET A 34 12.42 18.47 0.93
C MET A 34 12.63 19.65 1.86
N GLU A 35 12.80 20.82 1.30
CA GLU A 35 12.84 22.09 2.01
C GLU A 35 11.59 22.89 1.69
N LYS A 36 10.98 23.48 2.72
CA LYS A 36 9.77 24.30 2.59
C LYS A 36 9.92 25.56 3.40
N TYR A 37 9.26 26.63 2.96
CA TYR A 37 9.17 27.87 3.71
C TYR A 37 7.71 28.30 3.84
N CYS A 38 7.27 28.53 5.07
CA CYS A 38 5.99 29.15 5.38
C CYS A 38 6.25 30.55 5.95
N PRO A 39 5.63 31.61 5.40
CA PRO A 39 5.79 32.97 5.94
C PRO A 39 5.44 33.09 7.43
N ASP A 40 4.50 32.28 7.90
CA ASP A 40 4.00 32.32 9.28
C ASP A 40 4.78 31.39 10.24
N HIS A 41 5.44 30.36 9.72
CA HIS A 41 6.00 29.26 10.54
C HIS A 41 7.46 28.91 10.25
N GLY A 42 8.11 29.65 9.34
CA GLY A 42 9.52 29.49 9.04
C GLY A 42 9.83 28.30 8.12
N GLN A 43 11.06 27.78 8.26
CA GLN A 43 11.61 26.74 7.41
C GLN A 43 11.37 25.34 7.95
N PHE A 44 11.13 24.40 7.05
CA PHE A 44 11.01 22.99 7.33
C PHE A 44 11.91 22.20 6.41
N ARG A 45 12.56 21.16 6.94
CA ARG A 45 13.40 20.26 6.17
C ARG A 45 13.15 18.81 6.58
N THR A 46 12.99 17.92 5.61
CA THR A 46 12.85 16.48 5.85
C THR A 46 13.55 15.67 4.80
N ILE A 47 14.06 14.50 5.16
CA ILE A 47 14.59 13.54 4.21
C ILE A 47 13.48 12.99 3.30
N LEU A 48 13.74 12.93 1.99
CA LEU A 48 12.88 12.28 0.98
C LEU A 48 13.49 10.98 0.45
N TRP A 49 14.82 10.96 0.30
CA TRP A 49 15.51 9.89 -0.40
C TRP A 49 16.92 9.72 0.16
N LYS A 50 17.22 8.53 0.68
CA LYS A 50 18.52 8.19 1.26
C LYS A 50 18.87 6.76 0.82
N GLY A 51 20.10 6.55 0.35
CA GLY A 51 20.59 5.25 -0.10
C GLY A 51 21.51 5.36 -1.32
N ASN A 52 21.93 4.21 -1.82
CA ASN A 52 22.90 4.04 -2.89
C ASN A 52 22.31 4.30 -4.28
N ILE A 53 20.99 4.16 -4.44
CA ILE A 53 20.32 4.51 -5.69
C ILE A 53 20.05 6.00 -5.71
N SER A 54 20.56 6.73 -6.70
CA SER A 54 20.25 8.16 -6.80
C SER A 54 18.80 8.38 -7.23
N MET A 55 18.14 9.38 -6.63
CA MET A 55 16.75 9.73 -6.94
C MET A 55 16.56 10.04 -8.44
N LYS A 56 17.52 10.75 -9.05
CA LYS A 56 17.47 11.08 -10.49
C LYS A 56 17.48 9.83 -11.39
N LYS A 57 18.25 8.79 -11.04
CA LYS A 57 18.29 7.52 -11.79
C LYS A 57 17.04 6.66 -11.56
N TRP A 58 16.38 6.82 -10.41
CA TRP A 58 15.16 6.10 -10.08
C TRP A 58 13.92 6.63 -10.80
N ILE A 59 13.83 7.95 -10.99
CA ILE A 59 12.70 8.56 -11.68
C ILE A 59 12.66 8.10 -13.14
N ARG A 60 11.55 7.46 -13.51
CA ARG A 60 11.28 7.06 -14.89
C ARG A 60 10.52 8.16 -15.62
N ASN A 61 10.93 8.49 -16.85
CA ASN A 61 10.15 9.32 -17.75
C ASN A 61 8.90 8.56 -18.21
N LYS A 62 7.73 9.15 -18.04
CA LYS A 62 6.44 8.60 -18.49
C LYS A 62 5.56 9.70 -19.05
N GLU A 63 4.73 9.35 -20.03
CA GLU A 63 3.68 10.25 -20.51
C GLU A 63 2.55 10.26 -19.46
N ARG A 64 2.25 11.45 -18.92
CA ARG A 64 1.22 11.65 -17.90
C ARG A 64 -0.15 11.30 -18.46
N ALA A 65 -0.98 10.64 -17.66
CA ALA A 65 -2.40 10.48 -17.96
C ALA A 65 -3.15 11.75 -17.52
N TYR A 66 -4.40 11.90 -17.97
CA TYR A 66 -5.30 12.94 -17.48
C TYR A 66 -6.71 12.37 -17.37
N ILE A 67 -7.47 12.87 -16.40
CA ILE A 67 -8.87 12.49 -16.25
C ILE A 67 -9.69 13.10 -17.39
N LYS A 68 -10.30 12.24 -18.21
CA LYS A 68 -11.12 12.68 -19.35
C LYS A 68 -12.43 13.32 -18.91
N ASN A 69 -13.05 12.80 -17.85
CA ASN A 69 -14.33 13.24 -17.31
C ASN A 69 -14.18 13.52 -15.81
N PRO A 70 -13.65 14.69 -15.41
CA PRO A 70 -13.43 15.00 -14.00
C PRO A 70 -14.76 15.08 -13.25
N SER A 71 -14.86 14.37 -12.12
CA SER A 71 -16.07 14.32 -11.29
C SER A 71 -16.06 15.32 -10.13
N THR A 72 -14.97 16.09 -9.99
CA THR A 72 -14.75 17.00 -8.87
C THR A 72 -14.58 18.44 -9.36
N ASN A 73 -15.44 19.34 -8.87
CA ASN A 73 -15.32 20.78 -9.11
C ASN A 73 -14.23 21.37 -8.21
N VAL A 74 -13.41 22.27 -8.74
CA VAL A 74 -12.25 22.84 -8.05
C VAL A 74 -12.48 24.32 -7.79
N GLN A 75 -12.40 24.75 -6.54
CA GLN A 75 -12.57 26.14 -6.11
C GLN A 75 -11.36 26.66 -5.31
N LYS A 76 -10.98 25.94 -4.25
CA LYS A 76 -9.80 26.18 -3.39
C LYS A 76 -8.51 25.60 -3.96
N GLY A 77 -8.60 24.69 -4.92
CA GLY A 77 -7.45 24.10 -5.61
C GLY A 77 -6.89 22.85 -4.91
N CYS A 78 -5.87 22.24 -5.52
CA CYS A 78 -5.17 21.10 -4.92
C CYS A 78 -4.38 21.54 -3.66
N PRO A 79 -4.47 20.84 -2.52
CA PRO A 79 -5.21 19.61 -2.27
C PRO A 79 -6.48 19.82 -1.42
N PHE A 80 -7.19 20.95 -1.54
CA PHE A 80 -8.36 21.32 -0.72
C PHE A 80 -9.72 20.99 -1.36
N ASP A 81 -9.74 20.67 -2.66
CA ASP A 81 -10.90 20.08 -3.37
C ASP A 81 -10.50 18.77 -4.07
N CYS A 82 -9.79 17.90 -3.37
CA CYS A 82 -9.28 16.65 -3.92
C CYS A 82 -10.41 15.69 -4.29
N GLY A 83 -10.17 15.05 -5.44
CA GLY A 83 -11.02 14.07 -6.09
C GLY A 83 -10.36 13.73 -7.44
N LEU A 84 -11.07 13.06 -8.36
CA LEU A 84 -10.62 12.95 -9.75
C LEU A 84 -10.93 14.27 -10.49
N CYS A 85 -10.14 15.31 -10.20
CA CYS A 85 -10.28 16.64 -10.80
C CYS A 85 -9.49 16.78 -12.12
N SER A 86 -9.64 17.91 -12.81
CA SER A 86 -8.99 18.18 -14.11
C SER A 86 -7.46 18.18 -14.04
N GLU A 87 -6.89 18.58 -12.89
CA GLU A 87 -5.45 18.59 -12.64
C GLU A 87 -4.90 17.22 -12.21
N HIS A 88 -5.77 16.23 -12.03
CA HIS A 88 -5.37 14.89 -11.64
C HIS A 88 -4.90 14.09 -12.86
N ARG A 89 -3.76 13.40 -12.71
CA ARG A 89 -2.96 12.88 -13.82
C ARG A 89 -2.87 11.35 -13.84
N GLN A 90 -3.82 10.69 -13.20
CA GLN A 90 -3.91 9.24 -13.18
C GLN A 90 -5.32 8.75 -12.82
N HIS A 91 -5.72 7.62 -13.36
CA HIS A 91 -6.98 6.93 -13.01
C HIS A 91 -6.80 6.06 -11.76
N THR A 92 -7.91 5.70 -11.11
CA THR A 92 -7.86 4.81 -9.95
C THR A 92 -7.45 3.39 -10.39
N CYS A 93 -6.35 2.92 -9.81
CA CYS A 93 -5.89 1.53 -9.89
C CYS A 93 -6.44 0.70 -8.73
N THR A 94 -6.38 1.30 -7.54
CA THR A 94 -6.87 0.70 -6.31
C THR A 94 -7.70 1.71 -5.54
N ALA A 95 -8.95 1.35 -5.25
CA ALA A 95 -9.84 2.14 -4.39
C ALA A 95 -9.91 1.52 -3.01
N LEU A 96 -9.81 2.33 -1.96
CA LEU A 96 -10.08 1.94 -0.59
C LEU A 96 -11.47 2.42 -0.18
N ILE A 97 -12.27 1.52 0.39
CA ILE A 97 -13.55 1.82 1.01
C ILE A 97 -13.40 1.49 2.49
N GLU A 98 -13.46 2.50 3.35
CA GLU A 98 -13.51 2.29 4.79
C GLU A 98 -14.90 1.85 5.17
N VAL A 99 -15.07 0.63 5.68
CA VAL A 99 -16.40 0.09 5.99
C VAL A 99 -16.77 0.28 7.46
N THR A 100 -15.80 0.55 8.33
CA THR A 100 -16.03 0.71 9.77
C THR A 100 -14.95 1.58 10.39
N GLN A 101 -15.30 2.30 11.46
CA GLN A 101 -14.34 2.98 12.32
C GLN A 101 -14.00 2.19 13.58
N ARG A 102 -14.69 1.07 13.83
CA ARG A 102 -14.40 0.16 14.95
C ARG A 102 -13.09 -0.58 14.70
N CYS A 103 -12.33 -0.84 15.75
CA CYS A 103 -11.12 -1.66 15.69
C CYS A 103 -10.89 -2.35 17.05
N ASN A 104 -10.41 -3.59 17.01
CA ASN A 104 -10.07 -4.40 18.18
C ASN A 104 -8.57 -4.28 18.58
N LEU A 105 -7.84 -3.28 18.04
CA LEU A 105 -6.46 -2.94 18.41
C LEU A 105 -6.29 -1.43 18.59
N LYS A 106 -5.23 -1.02 19.31
CA LYS A 106 -4.85 0.38 19.55
C LYS A 106 -3.40 0.64 19.13
N CYS A 107 -3.10 0.44 17.86
CA CYS A 107 -1.74 0.56 17.31
C CYS A 107 -1.12 1.94 17.61
N LYS A 108 0.21 1.98 17.81
CA LYS A 108 0.96 3.23 18.01
C LYS A 108 1.00 4.09 16.74
N PHE A 109 1.17 3.44 15.60
CA PHE A 109 1.08 4.04 14.27
C PHE A 109 -0.21 3.57 13.60
N CYS A 110 -1.15 4.49 13.36
CA CYS A 110 -2.44 4.16 12.74
C CYS A 110 -3.00 5.35 11.97
N PHE A 111 -3.14 5.20 10.65
CA PHE A 111 -3.71 6.26 9.82
C PHE A 111 -5.22 6.47 10.02
N ALA A 112 -5.94 5.40 10.37
CA ALA A 112 -7.39 5.44 10.54
C ALA A 112 -7.82 6.09 11.86
N ASP A 113 -6.89 6.21 12.82
CA ASP A 113 -7.14 6.66 14.20
C ASP A 113 -8.37 6.01 14.86
N SER A 114 -8.69 4.78 14.46
CA SER A 114 -9.79 3.99 15.01
C SER A 114 -9.58 3.77 16.49
N TYR A 115 -10.63 3.98 17.31
CA TYR A 115 -10.63 4.07 18.78
C TYR A 115 -10.74 5.51 19.36
N ALA A 116 -10.71 6.57 18.56
CA ALA A 116 -10.94 7.95 19.01
C ALA A 116 -12.43 8.28 19.33
N GLY A 117 -13.18 7.34 19.94
CA GLY A 117 -14.58 7.53 20.33
C GLY A 117 -15.61 7.37 19.21
N LYS A 118 -15.25 6.71 18.11
CA LYS A 118 -16.16 6.46 16.97
C LYS A 118 -16.30 4.96 16.73
N GLU A 119 -17.45 4.42 17.14
CA GLU A 119 -17.81 3.02 16.99
C GLU A 119 -18.87 2.80 15.91
N GLN A 120 -18.78 3.56 14.81
CA GLN A 120 -19.81 3.50 13.77
C GLN A 120 -19.34 2.68 12.57
N ASP A 121 -20.22 1.76 12.19
CA ASP A 121 -20.18 1.02 10.95
C ASP A 121 -20.86 1.86 9.86
N ILE A 122 -20.26 1.94 8.67
CA ILE A 122 -20.93 2.57 7.54
C ILE A 122 -22.11 1.68 7.11
N PRO A 123 -23.35 2.20 7.00
CA PRO A 123 -24.49 1.41 6.54
C PRO A 123 -24.25 0.81 5.15
N ILE A 124 -24.78 -0.38 4.89
CA ILE A 124 -24.53 -1.10 3.63
C ILE A 124 -25.05 -0.32 2.41
N GLU A 125 -26.12 0.48 2.57
CA GLU A 125 -26.68 1.37 1.55
C GLU A 125 -25.70 2.48 1.17
N LYS A 126 -24.98 3.01 2.16
CA LYS A 126 -23.94 4.02 1.94
C LYS A 126 -22.71 3.40 1.28
N ILE A 127 -22.33 2.18 1.68
CA ILE A 127 -21.27 1.41 1.00
C ILE A 127 -21.67 1.10 -0.46
N LYS A 128 -22.95 0.78 -0.72
CA LYS A 128 -23.48 0.61 -2.09
C LYS A 128 -23.30 1.88 -2.91
N PHE A 129 -23.69 3.02 -2.36
CA PHE A 129 -23.49 4.32 -3.00
C PHE A 129 -22.01 4.59 -3.34
N MET A 130 -21.10 4.28 -2.41
CA MET A 130 -19.65 4.44 -2.64
C MET A 130 -19.14 3.54 -3.76
N TYR A 131 -19.59 2.28 -3.83
CA TYR A 131 -19.28 1.39 -4.95
C TYR A 131 -19.80 1.91 -6.30
N GLU A 132 -21.04 2.40 -6.33
CA GLU A 132 -21.65 2.98 -7.54
C GLU A 132 -20.87 4.20 -8.03
N LYS A 133 -20.48 5.10 -7.11
CA LYS A 133 -19.67 6.29 -7.42
C LYS A 133 -18.28 5.95 -7.92
N LEU A 134 -17.65 4.92 -7.34
CA LEU A 134 -16.37 4.41 -7.80
C LEU A 134 -16.49 3.86 -9.24
N LEU A 135 -17.54 3.08 -9.53
CA LEU A 135 -17.76 2.52 -10.85
C LEU A 135 -18.01 3.62 -11.89
N GLU A 136 -18.81 4.64 -11.55
CA GLU A 136 -19.07 5.81 -12.39
C GLU A 136 -17.77 6.58 -12.72
N SER A 137 -16.92 6.82 -11.71
CA SER A 137 -15.75 7.68 -11.85
C SER A 137 -14.52 7.00 -12.47
N SER A 138 -14.30 5.71 -12.19
CA SER A 138 -13.08 5.01 -12.59
C SER A 138 -13.29 3.64 -13.25
N GLY A 139 -14.55 3.18 -13.37
CA GLY A 139 -14.86 1.83 -13.83
C GLY A 139 -14.38 0.74 -12.86
N SER A 140 -14.28 -0.50 -13.36
CA SER A 140 -13.82 -1.63 -12.55
C SER A 140 -12.32 -1.50 -12.24
N CYS A 141 -11.98 -1.49 -10.95
CA CYS A 141 -10.62 -1.45 -10.44
C CYS A 141 -10.44 -2.44 -9.28
N ASN A 142 -9.26 -2.46 -8.66
CA ASN A 142 -9.06 -3.24 -7.44
C ASN A 142 -9.71 -2.51 -6.26
N VAL A 143 -10.49 -3.22 -5.45
CA VAL A 143 -11.08 -2.64 -4.24
C VAL A 143 -10.42 -3.25 -3.00
N GLN A 144 -10.01 -2.38 -2.09
CA GLN A 144 -9.60 -2.72 -0.74
C GLN A 144 -10.68 -2.28 0.25
N LEU A 145 -11.22 -3.23 0.99
CA LEU A 145 -12.08 -2.96 2.14
C LEU A 145 -11.19 -2.75 3.36
N SER A 146 -11.32 -1.59 3.99
CA SER A 146 -10.45 -1.09 5.06
C SER A 146 -11.29 -0.36 6.13
N GLY A 147 -10.66 0.46 6.95
CA GLY A 147 -11.28 1.27 8.00
C GLY A 147 -10.46 1.17 9.27
N GLY A 148 -11.11 0.85 10.38
CA GLY A 148 -10.45 0.22 11.52
C GLY A 148 -10.11 -1.23 11.22
N GLU A 149 -10.89 -2.18 11.73
CA GLU A 149 -10.74 -3.60 11.39
C GLU A 149 -12.00 -4.12 10.69
N PRO A 150 -12.02 -4.26 9.35
CA PRO A 150 -13.18 -4.72 8.61
C PRO A 150 -13.76 -6.04 9.13
N THR A 151 -12.92 -6.96 9.60
CA THR A 151 -13.38 -8.30 9.98
C THR A 151 -14.23 -8.33 11.25
N ILE A 152 -14.31 -7.25 12.04
CA ILE A 152 -15.24 -7.17 13.18
C ILE A 152 -16.72 -6.99 12.74
N ARG A 153 -16.97 -6.72 11.46
CA ARG A 153 -18.32 -6.63 10.90
C ARG A 153 -18.84 -8.02 10.54
N ASP A 154 -20.00 -8.38 11.05
CA ASP A 154 -20.62 -9.67 10.71
C ASP A 154 -21.20 -9.70 9.28
N ASP A 155 -21.54 -8.52 8.74
CA ASP A 155 -22.08 -8.33 7.39
C ASP A 155 -21.01 -8.06 6.31
N LEU A 156 -19.71 -8.13 6.64
CA LEU A 156 -18.63 -8.03 5.65
C LEU A 156 -18.78 -9.01 4.47
N PRO A 157 -19.21 -10.28 4.67
CA PRO A 157 -19.51 -11.17 3.56
C PRO A 157 -20.53 -10.58 2.57
N ASP A 158 -21.53 -9.82 3.03
CA ASP A 158 -22.54 -9.23 2.16
C ASP A 158 -22.04 -7.97 1.45
N ILE A 159 -21.19 -7.18 2.11
CA ILE A 159 -20.46 -6.07 1.48
C ILE A 159 -19.58 -6.58 0.31
N ILE A 160 -18.89 -7.71 0.50
CA ILE A 160 -18.08 -8.32 -0.57
C ILE A 160 -18.97 -8.79 -1.72
N LYS A 161 -20.07 -9.50 -1.43
CA LYS A 161 -21.04 -9.93 -2.48
C LYS A 161 -21.58 -8.75 -3.26
N LEU A 162 -21.88 -7.64 -2.59
CA LEU A 162 -22.36 -6.42 -3.21
C LEU A 162 -21.34 -5.87 -4.22
N GLY A 163 -20.08 -5.72 -3.81
CA GLY A 163 -19.00 -5.30 -4.73
C GLY A 163 -18.84 -6.25 -5.92
N ARG A 164 -18.96 -7.57 -5.69
CA ARG A 164 -18.93 -8.57 -6.77
C ARG A 164 -20.08 -8.39 -7.76
N LYS A 165 -21.30 -8.20 -7.25
CA LYS A 165 -22.51 -8.00 -8.07
C LYS A 165 -22.42 -6.74 -8.93
N LEU A 166 -21.76 -5.69 -8.43
CA LEU A 166 -21.53 -4.43 -9.17
C LEU A 166 -20.37 -4.51 -10.17
N GLY A 167 -19.64 -5.63 -10.25
CA GLY A 167 -18.64 -5.87 -11.29
C GLY A 167 -17.17 -5.69 -10.86
N PHE A 168 -16.89 -5.55 -9.56
CA PHE A 168 -15.52 -5.51 -9.05
C PHE A 168 -14.91 -6.93 -9.01
N LYS A 169 -13.91 -7.18 -9.88
CA LYS A 169 -13.29 -8.51 -10.06
C LYS A 169 -12.23 -8.85 -9.02
N PHE A 170 -11.69 -7.86 -8.32
CA PHE A 170 -10.73 -8.07 -7.27
C PHE A 170 -11.12 -7.27 -6.04
N ILE A 171 -11.50 -7.98 -4.98
CA ILE A 171 -11.80 -7.41 -3.68
C ILE A 171 -10.81 -8.01 -2.69
N GLN A 172 -10.07 -7.14 -2.02
CA GLN A 172 -9.12 -7.44 -0.97
C GLN A 172 -9.62 -6.86 0.35
N VAL A 173 -9.39 -7.56 1.46
CA VAL A 173 -9.70 -7.04 2.81
C VAL A 173 -8.39 -6.76 3.54
N ASN A 174 -8.24 -5.54 4.03
CA ASN A 174 -7.14 -5.14 4.90
C ASN A 174 -7.50 -5.57 6.32
N THR A 175 -6.66 -6.38 6.98
CA THR A 175 -7.00 -6.96 8.28
C THR A 175 -5.79 -7.20 9.17
N ASN A 176 -5.97 -7.07 10.47
CA ASN A 176 -5.06 -7.52 11.51
C ASN A 176 -5.08 -9.06 11.68
N GLY A 177 -6.04 -9.77 11.09
CA GLY A 177 -6.06 -11.22 11.04
C GLY A 177 -6.55 -11.93 12.31
N ILE A 178 -6.94 -11.22 13.37
CA ILE A 178 -7.39 -11.85 14.63
C ILE A 178 -8.63 -12.72 14.39
N ARG A 179 -9.70 -12.16 13.79
CA ARG A 179 -10.90 -12.96 13.47
C ARG A 179 -10.63 -14.02 12.40
N MET A 180 -9.77 -13.69 11.42
CA MET A 180 -9.35 -14.65 10.39
C MET A 180 -8.67 -15.90 10.98
N ALA A 181 -8.00 -15.76 12.12
CA ALA A 181 -7.40 -16.86 12.86
C ALA A 181 -8.40 -17.66 13.70
N GLN A 182 -9.34 -16.96 14.35
CA GLN A 182 -10.24 -17.54 15.36
C GLN A 182 -11.50 -18.18 14.77
N ASP A 183 -11.97 -17.69 13.61
CA ASP A 183 -13.27 -18.05 13.03
C ASP A 183 -13.11 -18.57 11.59
N GLU A 184 -12.80 -19.86 11.45
CA GLU A 184 -12.59 -20.48 10.14
C GLU A 184 -13.86 -20.49 9.26
N GLU A 185 -15.05 -20.65 9.86
CA GLU A 185 -16.31 -20.60 9.10
C GLU A 185 -16.58 -19.19 8.56
N TYR A 186 -16.19 -18.14 9.28
CA TYR A 186 -16.21 -16.79 8.74
C TYR A 186 -15.24 -16.62 7.56
N VAL A 187 -14.02 -17.15 7.63
CA VAL A 187 -13.08 -17.15 6.50
C VAL A 187 -13.68 -17.84 5.26
N LYS A 188 -14.35 -18.97 5.46
CA LYS A 188 -15.09 -19.68 4.39
C LYS A 188 -16.23 -18.85 3.81
N LYS A 189 -17.03 -18.17 4.65
CA LYS A 189 -18.09 -17.25 4.20
C LYS A 189 -17.51 -16.12 3.34
N LEU A 190 -16.39 -15.51 3.76
CA LEU A 190 -15.70 -14.48 2.96
C LEU A 190 -15.27 -15.02 1.59
N LYS A 191 -14.75 -16.25 1.53
CA LYS A 191 -14.39 -16.88 0.25
C LYS A 191 -15.61 -17.05 -0.66
N ILE A 192 -16.70 -17.61 -0.13
CA ILE A 192 -17.95 -17.84 -0.87
C ILE A 192 -18.53 -16.52 -1.39
N SER A 193 -18.46 -15.46 -0.60
CA SER A 193 -18.85 -14.10 -1.01
C SER A 193 -18.00 -13.52 -2.14
N GLY A 194 -16.86 -14.13 -2.44
CA GLY A 194 -15.97 -13.72 -3.52
C GLY A 194 -14.77 -12.93 -3.03
N LEU A 195 -14.28 -13.11 -1.80
CA LEU A 195 -13.00 -12.51 -1.40
C LEU A 195 -11.85 -13.05 -2.29
N SER A 196 -11.04 -12.16 -2.87
CA SER A 196 -9.86 -12.55 -3.66
C SER A 196 -8.65 -12.82 -2.79
N SER A 197 -8.34 -11.90 -1.88
CA SER A 197 -7.15 -11.94 -1.04
C SER A 197 -7.33 -11.14 0.25
N ILE A 198 -6.43 -11.32 1.21
CA ILE A 198 -6.28 -10.41 2.34
C ILE A 198 -4.95 -9.67 2.27
N PHE A 199 -4.98 -8.42 2.73
CA PHE A 199 -3.82 -7.61 3.04
C PHE A 199 -3.59 -7.71 4.55
N LEU A 200 -2.71 -8.64 4.94
CA LEU A 200 -2.53 -9.04 6.33
C LEU A 200 -1.45 -8.18 6.98
N GLN A 201 -1.82 -7.41 8.00
CA GLN A 201 -0.86 -6.71 8.85
C GLN A 201 0.11 -7.74 9.45
N PHE A 202 1.39 -7.63 9.11
CA PHE A 202 2.45 -8.57 9.51
C PHE A 202 3.76 -7.81 9.70
N ASP A 203 4.04 -7.31 10.90
CA ASP A 203 5.19 -6.41 11.13
C ASP A 203 6.51 -7.14 11.38
N GLY A 204 6.47 -8.45 11.67
CA GLY A 204 7.67 -9.21 11.93
C GLY A 204 7.43 -10.65 12.36
N THR A 205 8.52 -11.35 12.67
CA THR A 205 8.52 -12.79 13.00
C THR A 205 8.70 -13.07 14.49
N ILE A 206 8.60 -12.04 15.35
CA ILE A 206 8.67 -12.16 16.81
C ILE A 206 7.65 -11.24 17.50
N ASP A 207 7.08 -11.67 18.63
CA ASP A 207 6.02 -10.92 19.32
C ASP A 207 6.46 -9.59 19.93
N LEU A 208 7.77 -9.42 20.21
CA LEU A 208 8.31 -8.15 20.68
C LEU A 208 8.01 -7.00 19.71
N ILE A 209 8.05 -7.25 18.40
CA ILE A 209 7.75 -6.26 17.36
C ILE A 209 6.26 -5.85 17.44
N TYR A 210 5.35 -6.83 17.56
CA TYR A 210 3.92 -6.58 17.65
C TYR A 210 3.55 -5.84 18.95
N ARG A 211 4.17 -6.18 20.09
CA ARG A 211 3.98 -5.43 21.34
C ARG A 211 4.40 -3.97 21.17
N LYS A 212 5.53 -3.69 20.53
CA LYS A 212 6.02 -2.32 20.27
C LYS A 212 5.11 -1.53 19.32
N LEU A 213 4.59 -2.13 18.25
CA LEU A 213 3.85 -1.42 17.20
C LEU A 213 2.33 -1.44 17.35
N ARG A 214 1.78 -2.58 17.79
CA ARG A 214 0.34 -2.89 17.82
C ARG A 214 -0.22 -3.01 19.24
N GLY A 215 0.65 -3.14 20.24
CA GLY A 215 0.27 -3.22 21.66
C GLY A 215 -0.22 -4.60 22.10
N ALA A 216 0.05 -5.66 21.32
CA ALA A 216 -0.37 -7.03 21.59
C ALA A 216 0.61 -8.04 21.01
N GLU A 217 0.59 -9.27 21.54
CA GLU A 217 1.23 -10.43 20.92
C GLU A 217 0.31 -10.96 19.82
N LEU A 218 0.81 -11.04 18.59
CA LEU A 218 -0.03 -11.26 17.41
C LEU A 218 0.51 -12.31 16.45
N LEU A 219 1.75 -12.79 16.61
CA LEU A 219 2.38 -13.68 15.64
C LEU A 219 1.58 -14.98 15.45
N ASN A 220 1.12 -15.61 16.54
CA ASN A 220 0.32 -16.82 16.46
C ASN A 220 -0.99 -16.61 15.68
N PHE A 221 -1.67 -15.47 15.88
CA PHE A 221 -2.84 -15.10 15.09
C PHE A 221 -2.49 -14.97 13.60
N LYS A 222 -1.32 -14.39 13.25
CA LYS A 222 -0.91 -14.29 11.84
C LYS A 222 -0.73 -15.65 11.19
N VAL A 223 -0.03 -16.55 11.87
CA VAL A 223 0.21 -17.93 11.41
C VAL A 223 -1.13 -18.63 11.19
N LYS A 224 -2.03 -18.56 12.17
CA LYS A 224 -3.32 -19.24 12.09
C LYS A 224 -4.25 -18.65 11.02
N ALA A 225 -4.25 -17.33 10.84
CA ALA A 225 -4.98 -16.68 9.75
C ALA A 225 -4.50 -17.18 8.38
N ILE A 226 -3.19 -17.31 8.19
CA ILE A 226 -2.59 -17.83 6.94
C ILE A 226 -3.00 -19.29 6.71
N GLU A 227 -3.02 -20.12 7.76
CA GLU A 227 -3.51 -21.51 7.67
C GLU A 227 -4.97 -21.58 7.21
N ASN A 228 -5.86 -20.78 7.83
CA ASN A 228 -7.27 -20.76 7.48
C ASN A 228 -7.46 -20.24 6.03
N CYS A 229 -6.74 -19.18 5.64
CA CYS A 229 -6.73 -18.70 4.25
C CYS A 229 -6.22 -19.77 3.27
N ARG A 230 -5.20 -20.55 3.65
CA ARG A 230 -4.69 -21.66 2.84
C ARG A 230 -5.76 -22.72 2.59
N LYS A 231 -6.48 -23.15 3.63
CA LYS A 231 -7.58 -24.15 3.53
C LYS A 231 -8.68 -23.70 2.56
N HIS A 232 -9.04 -22.42 2.62
CA HIS A 232 -10.15 -21.85 1.82
C HIS A 232 -9.69 -21.21 0.51
N ASN A 233 -8.43 -21.41 0.10
CA ASN A 233 -7.84 -20.80 -1.08
C ASN A 233 -8.12 -19.28 -1.11
N ILE A 234 -7.62 -18.54 -0.13
CA ILE A 234 -7.58 -17.07 -0.13
C ILE A 234 -6.11 -16.66 -0.18
N GLY A 235 -5.75 -15.78 -1.12
CA GLY A 235 -4.38 -15.28 -1.21
C GLY A 235 -4.06 -14.35 -0.04
N VAL A 236 -2.84 -14.42 0.48
CA VAL A 236 -2.36 -13.55 1.56
C VAL A 236 -1.19 -12.71 1.04
N VAL A 237 -1.24 -11.40 1.26
CA VAL A 237 -0.09 -10.52 1.08
C VAL A 237 0.29 -9.96 2.45
N LEU A 238 1.54 -10.16 2.85
CA LEU A 238 2.06 -9.70 4.13
C LEU A 238 2.36 -8.21 4.05
N VAL A 239 1.90 -7.44 5.03
CA VAL A 239 2.05 -5.98 5.06
C VAL A 239 2.73 -5.54 6.35
N PRO A 240 4.06 -5.46 6.37
CA PRO A 240 4.78 -4.85 7.47
C PRO A 240 4.75 -3.32 7.37
N THR A 241 4.45 -2.66 8.48
CA THR A 241 4.86 -1.27 8.68
C THR A 241 6.29 -1.26 9.21
N ILE A 242 7.25 -0.75 8.45
CA ILE A 242 8.67 -0.71 8.84
C ILE A 242 8.96 0.59 9.57
N VAL A 243 9.37 0.48 10.84
CA VAL A 243 9.72 1.59 11.73
C VAL A 243 11.18 1.42 12.18
N PRO A 244 12.06 2.40 11.92
CA PRO A 244 13.43 2.40 12.43
C PRO A 244 13.51 2.21 13.95
N GLY A 245 14.49 1.44 14.40
CA GLY A 245 14.71 1.02 15.79
C GLY A 245 13.77 -0.08 16.27
N ILE A 246 12.93 -0.66 15.41
CA ILE A 246 11.92 -1.64 15.82
C ILE A 246 11.96 -2.92 14.98
N ASN A 247 11.85 -2.84 13.66
CA ASN A 247 11.69 -4.02 12.80
C ASN A 247 12.36 -3.92 11.43
N GLU A 248 13.14 -2.87 11.15
CA GLU A 248 13.91 -2.75 9.92
C GLU A 248 14.91 -3.90 9.73
N ASP A 249 15.46 -4.45 10.82
CA ASP A 249 16.36 -5.60 10.81
C ASP A 249 15.65 -6.95 10.62
N ASN A 250 14.31 -6.95 10.53
CA ASN A 250 13.50 -8.16 10.35
C ASN A 250 12.95 -8.32 8.92
N ILE A 251 13.31 -7.42 7.99
CA ILE A 251 12.87 -7.43 6.59
C ILE A 251 13.15 -8.78 5.90
N GLY A 252 14.37 -9.31 6.05
CA GLY A 252 14.77 -10.60 5.46
C GLY A 252 13.96 -11.77 6.02
N GLU A 253 13.73 -11.78 7.34
CA GLU A 253 12.94 -12.81 8.02
C GLU A 253 11.47 -12.79 7.61
N ILE A 254 10.89 -11.60 7.41
CA ILE A 254 9.52 -11.46 6.89
C ILE A 254 9.42 -12.07 5.48
N ILE A 255 10.42 -11.83 4.62
CA ILE A 255 10.47 -12.41 3.27
C ILE A 255 10.58 -13.94 3.34
N ASN A 256 11.52 -14.45 4.16
CA ASN A 256 11.71 -15.89 4.37
C ASN A 256 10.43 -16.56 4.89
N PHE A 257 9.76 -15.93 5.86
CA PHE A 257 8.46 -16.38 6.37
C PHE A 257 7.42 -16.45 5.25
N GLY A 258 7.36 -15.44 4.38
CA GLY A 258 6.46 -15.43 3.23
C GLY A 258 6.74 -16.56 2.24
N LEU A 259 8.01 -16.78 1.88
CA LEU A 259 8.44 -17.87 1.00
C LEU A 259 8.09 -19.26 1.58
N ASN A 260 8.29 -19.44 2.89
CA ASN A 260 7.97 -20.69 3.58
C ASN A 260 6.47 -21.00 3.59
N ASN A 261 5.62 -19.97 3.55
CA ASN A 261 4.17 -20.08 3.61
C ASN A 261 3.44 -20.08 2.25
N MET A 262 4.18 -20.09 1.14
CA MET A 262 3.64 -20.31 -0.21
C MET A 262 2.93 -21.68 -0.31
N PRO A 263 1.87 -21.81 -1.13
CA PRO A 263 1.37 -20.82 -2.10
C PRO A 263 0.31 -19.85 -1.52
N ALA A 264 -0.03 -19.97 -0.23
CA ALA A 264 -1.03 -19.11 0.41
C ALA A 264 -0.54 -17.66 0.51
N VAL A 265 0.69 -17.47 0.98
CA VAL A 265 1.36 -16.17 0.92
C VAL A 265 1.87 -15.94 -0.51
N ARG A 266 1.49 -14.80 -1.09
CA ARG A 266 1.78 -14.39 -2.48
C ARG A 266 2.89 -13.36 -2.59
N GLY A 267 3.27 -12.74 -1.47
CA GLY A 267 4.26 -11.69 -1.47
C GLY A 267 4.27 -10.87 -0.19
N VAL A 268 5.18 -9.90 -0.18
CA VAL A 268 5.33 -8.90 0.87
C VAL A 268 5.17 -7.50 0.26
N HIS A 269 4.37 -6.66 0.90
CA HIS A 269 4.20 -5.26 0.56
C HIS A 269 4.67 -4.39 1.73
N PHE A 270 5.90 -3.90 1.65
CA PHE A 270 6.52 -3.08 2.67
C PHE A 270 5.94 -1.67 2.72
N GLN A 271 5.57 -1.22 3.91
CA GLN A 271 5.13 0.15 4.13
C GLN A 271 6.10 0.83 5.09
N PRO A 272 7.07 1.62 4.61
CA PRO A 272 7.76 2.59 5.44
C PRO A 272 6.78 3.38 6.30
N VAL A 273 7.11 3.54 7.57
CA VAL A 273 6.30 4.34 8.49
C VAL A 273 6.05 5.74 7.92
N SER A 274 4.80 6.17 7.99
CA SER A 274 4.38 7.50 7.58
C SER A 274 3.74 8.19 8.78
N TYR A 275 3.99 9.50 8.91
CA TYR A 275 3.68 10.23 10.12
C TYR A 275 2.40 11.06 10.00
N PHE A 276 1.27 10.37 9.89
CA PHE A 276 -0.06 10.98 9.86
C PHE A 276 -1.09 10.12 10.60
N GLY A 277 -2.19 10.75 11.02
CA GLY A 277 -3.17 10.14 11.90
C GLY A 277 -2.61 9.95 13.32
N ARG A 278 -2.77 8.76 13.90
CA ARG A 278 -2.18 8.44 15.21
C ARG A 278 -0.70 8.13 15.06
N ILE A 279 0.11 9.00 15.65
CA ILE A 279 1.55 8.85 15.75
C ILE A 279 2.00 9.11 17.19
N PRO A 280 3.04 8.42 17.68
CA PRO A 280 3.55 8.62 19.04
C PRO A 280 4.37 9.92 19.18
N PHE A 281 4.95 10.43 18.09
CA PHE A 281 5.82 11.60 18.09
C PHE A 281 5.92 12.21 16.68
N VAL A 282 6.35 13.48 16.63
CA VAL A 282 6.79 14.14 15.38
C VAL A 282 8.15 13.55 14.98
N PRO A 283 8.34 13.11 13.74
CA PRO A 283 9.55 12.40 13.32
C PRO A 283 10.78 13.30 13.23
N LYS A 284 11.90 12.81 13.76
CA LYS A 284 13.26 13.24 13.39
C LYS A 284 13.75 12.48 12.16
N GLU A 285 14.89 12.88 11.61
CA GLU A 285 15.46 12.25 10.40
C GLU A 285 15.75 10.76 10.60
N GLU A 286 16.32 10.38 11.74
CA GLU A 286 16.74 9.00 12.04
C GLU A 286 15.54 8.05 12.18
N GLN A 287 14.35 8.61 12.40
CA GLN A 287 13.10 7.86 12.54
C GLN A 287 12.42 7.65 11.17
N ARG A 288 13.01 8.16 10.08
CA ARG A 288 12.50 7.96 8.73
C ARG A 288 13.30 6.88 8.02
N ILE A 289 12.60 6.09 7.22
CA ILE A 289 13.18 5.11 6.30
C ILE A 289 12.61 5.36 4.91
N THR A 290 13.50 5.39 3.92
CA THR A 290 13.14 5.70 2.53
C THR A 290 13.09 4.43 1.67
N LEU A 291 12.52 4.51 0.47
CA LEU A 291 12.40 3.34 -0.42
C LEU A 291 13.75 2.69 -0.75
N PRO A 292 14.85 3.42 -1.04
CA PRO A 292 16.15 2.80 -1.25
C PRO A 292 16.65 2.02 -0.05
N GLU A 293 16.53 2.58 1.17
CA GLU A 293 16.91 1.88 2.39
C GLU A 293 16.14 0.56 2.57
N ILE A 294 14.84 0.53 2.24
CA ILE A 294 14.08 -0.73 2.23
C ILE A 294 14.66 -1.71 1.21
N MET A 295 14.91 -1.28 -0.02
CA MET A 295 15.45 -2.15 -1.08
C MET A 295 16.85 -2.67 -0.72
N GLU A 296 17.69 -1.84 -0.13
CA GLU A 296 19.03 -2.20 0.38
C GLU A 296 18.95 -3.19 1.54
N ASN A 297 18.03 -2.99 2.48
CA ASN A 297 17.81 -3.95 3.56
C ASN A 297 17.27 -5.27 3.04
N ILE A 298 16.41 -5.27 2.02
CA ILE A 298 15.96 -6.50 1.35
C ILE A 298 17.16 -7.26 0.78
N GLU A 299 18.02 -6.60 0.00
CA GLU A 299 19.18 -7.25 -0.60
C GLU A 299 20.16 -7.77 0.47
N LYS A 300 20.52 -6.91 1.43
CA LYS A 300 21.45 -7.23 2.51
C LYS A 300 20.97 -8.40 3.36
N GLN A 301 19.74 -8.34 3.85
CA GLN A 301 19.21 -9.33 4.79
C GLN A 301 18.78 -10.64 4.11
N THR A 302 18.63 -10.64 2.79
CA THR A 302 18.40 -11.87 2.01
C THR A 302 19.68 -12.43 1.40
N SER A 303 20.85 -11.90 1.79
CA SER A 303 22.17 -12.30 1.27
C SER A 303 22.24 -12.26 -0.25
N GLY A 304 21.67 -11.21 -0.86
CA GLY A 304 21.68 -11.01 -2.31
C GLY A 304 20.68 -11.84 -3.10
N LYS A 305 19.79 -12.62 -2.44
CA LYS A 305 18.73 -13.37 -3.15
C LYS A 305 17.79 -12.44 -3.91
N PHE A 306 17.41 -11.31 -3.29
CA PHE A 306 16.56 -10.29 -3.89
C PHE A 306 17.38 -9.02 -4.13
N LYS A 307 18.01 -8.93 -5.31
CA LYS A 307 18.89 -7.81 -5.66
C LYS A 307 18.11 -6.53 -5.94
N ILE A 308 18.65 -5.37 -5.58
CA ILE A 308 18.03 -4.07 -5.88
C ILE A 308 17.72 -3.90 -7.37
N GLU A 309 18.59 -4.37 -8.28
CA GLU A 309 18.41 -4.20 -9.73
C GLU A 309 17.20 -4.95 -10.27
N SER A 310 16.70 -5.94 -9.52
CA SER A 310 15.48 -6.68 -9.84
C SER A 310 14.20 -5.91 -9.52
N MET A 311 14.31 -4.83 -8.76
CA MET A 311 13.20 -3.97 -8.38
C MET A 311 13.10 -2.76 -9.32
N LYS A 312 11.88 -2.26 -9.53
CA LYS A 312 11.60 -1.16 -10.46
C LYS A 312 10.65 -0.13 -9.84
N PRO A 313 10.79 1.16 -10.22
CA PRO A 313 9.76 2.15 -9.95
C PRO A 313 8.43 1.75 -10.62
N PRO A 314 7.30 2.25 -10.11
CA PRO A 314 6.00 2.00 -10.71
C PRO A 314 5.88 2.58 -12.12
N GLY A 315 5.03 1.94 -12.93
CA GLY A 315 4.63 2.47 -14.24
C GLY A 315 3.40 3.38 -14.18
N CYS A 316 2.58 3.31 -13.13
CA CYS A 316 1.29 4.01 -13.06
C CYS A 316 1.32 5.28 -12.20
N GLU A 317 1.63 5.18 -10.91
CA GLU A 317 1.80 6.30 -10.00
C GLU A 317 3.18 6.96 -10.10
N ASN A 318 3.42 8.02 -9.33
CA ASN A 318 4.72 8.68 -9.30
C ASN A 318 5.85 7.71 -8.89
N ALA A 319 7.01 7.78 -9.57
CA ALA A 319 8.12 6.87 -9.35
C ALA A 319 8.65 6.85 -7.89
N LEU A 320 8.43 7.93 -7.14
CA LEU A 320 8.86 8.07 -5.75
C LEU A 320 7.87 7.47 -4.75
N CYS A 321 6.71 6.96 -5.20
CA CYS A 321 5.71 6.40 -4.32
C CYS A 321 5.98 4.95 -3.94
N SER A 322 6.55 4.14 -4.83
CA SER A 322 6.66 2.70 -4.63
C SER A 322 7.82 2.06 -5.37
N PHE A 323 8.03 0.77 -5.10
CA PHE A 323 8.80 -0.13 -5.94
C PHE A 323 8.08 -1.48 -6.04
N HIS A 324 8.43 -2.27 -7.06
CA HIS A 324 7.97 -3.64 -7.20
C HIS A 324 9.03 -4.53 -7.84
N GLY A 325 8.98 -5.83 -7.52
CA GLY A 325 9.77 -6.90 -8.09
C GLY A 325 9.00 -8.21 -8.03
N ASN A 326 9.12 -9.02 -9.07
CA ASN A 326 8.35 -10.25 -9.25
C ASN A 326 9.26 -11.43 -9.54
N TYR A 327 8.99 -12.53 -8.85
CA TYR A 327 9.88 -13.67 -8.81
C TYR A 327 9.11 -14.97 -8.94
N ILE A 328 9.75 -15.98 -9.51
CA ILE A 328 9.30 -17.38 -9.45
C ILE A 328 10.25 -18.10 -8.50
N TYR A 329 9.73 -18.63 -7.39
CA TYR A 329 10.51 -19.42 -6.45
C TYR A 329 10.35 -20.92 -6.74
N LYS A 330 11.02 -21.36 -7.80
CA LYS A 330 10.92 -22.70 -8.36
C LYS A 330 11.51 -23.73 -7.39
N ASP A 331 10.74 -24.79 -7.13
CA ASP A 331 11.11 -25.93 -6.27
C ASP A 331 11.58 -25.54 -4.86
N LYS A 332 11.21 -24.33 -4.40
CA LYS A 332 11.72 -23.71 -3.16
C LYS A 332 13.25 -23.69 -3.06
N LYS A 333 13.95 -23.67 -4.19
CA LYS A 333 15.42 -23.68 -4.26
C LYS A 333 15.96 -22.54 -5.11
N GLU A 334 15.30 -22.28 -6.22
CA GLU A 334 15.76 -21.31 -7.21
C GLU A 334 14.80 -20.12 -7.29
N LEU A 335 15.33 -18.91 -7.19
CA LEU A 335 14.57 -17.68 -7.34
C LEU A 335 14.88 -17.03 -8.69
N ILE A 336 13.88 -16.96 -9.56
CA ILE A 336 14.00 -16.40 -10.90
C ILE A 336 13.28 -15.06 -10.95
N ASN A 337 14.01 -13.97 -11.21
CA ASN A 337 13.41 -12.65 -11.44
C ASN A 337 12.70 -12.61 -12.80
N ILE A 338 11.41 -12.25 -12.79
CA ILE A 338 10.57 -12.11 -13.99
C ILE A 338 9.99 -10.69 -14.15
N THR A 339 10.46 -9.72 -13.38
CA THR A 339 10.01 -8.32 -13.41
C THR A 339 10.06 -7.72 -14.82
N ASN A 340 10.96 -8.22 -15.68
CA ASN A 340 11.31 -7.63 -16.98
C ASN A 340 11.15 -8.56 -18.21
N ASN A 341 10.31 -9.59 -18.20
CA ASN A 341 10.24 -10.51 -19.35
C ASN A 341 9.55 -9.96 -20.62
N SER A 342 9.31 -8.64 -20.74
CA SER A 342 9.07 -8.01 -22.04
C SER A 342 10.37 -7.34 -22.53
N LYS A 343 11.14 -8.06 -23.35
CA LYS A 343 12.10 -7.45 -24.27
C LYS A 343 11.35 -6.45 -25.16
N SER A 344 11.39 -5.17 -24.84
CA SER A 344 11.22 -4.10 -25.81
C SER A 344 12.50 -3.28 -25.78
N CYS A 345 13.41 -3.62 -26.68
CA CYS A 345 14.64 -2.90 -26.99
C CYS A 345 14.37 -1.54 -27.68
N CYS A 346 13.19 -0.94 -27.47
CA CYS A 346 12.79 0.33 -28.02
C CYS A 346 12.35 1.27 -26.89
N SER A 347 13.11 2.34 -26.77
CA SER A 347 12.91 3.55 -25.97
C SER A 347 11.62 4.30 -26.35
N LYS A 348 10.46 3.69 -26.12
CA LYS A 348 9.18 4.41 -26.12
C LYS A 348 8.78 4.71 -24.67
N ASN A 349 8.52 5.99 -24.39
CA ASN A 349 7.89 6.41 -23.14
C ASN A 349 6.57 5.67 -22.99
N GLU A 350 6.39 4.97 -21.88
CA GLU A 350 5.15 4.25 -21.59
C GLU A 350 4.11 5.23 -21.03
N LYS A 351 2.87 5.15 -21.51
CA LYS A 351 1.76 5.96 -20.98
C LYS A 351 1.40 5.49 -19.58
N ALA A 352 1.18 6.43 -18.66
CA ALA A 352 0.80 6.11 -17.28
C ALA A 352 -0.51 5.30 -17.19
N GLU A 353 -1.42 5.45 -18.16
CA GLU A 353 -2.66 4.66 -18.28
C GLU A 353 -2.37 3.17 -18.57
N GLU A 354 -1.38 2.89 -19.41
CA GLU A 354 -0.98 1.52 -19.73
C GLU A 354 -0.28 0.87 -18.54
N GLY A 355 0.55 1.64 -17.82
CA GLY A 355 1.08 1.23 -16.53
C GLY A 355 -0.03 0.90 -15.53
N ALA A 356 -1.10 1.71 -15.48
CA ALA A 356 -2.25 1.50 -14.60
C ALA A 356 -3.03 0.23 -14.95
N ARG A 357 -3.24 -0.04 -16.25
CA ARG A 357 -3.85 -1.27 -16.73
C ARG A 357 -3.03 -2.50 -16.33
N LYS A 358 -1.71 -2.46 -16.57
CA LYS A 358 -0.79 -3.54 -16.19
C LYS A 358 -0.79 -3.78 -14.68
N ALA A 359 -0.76 -2.71 -13.87
CA ALA A 359 -0.82 -2.83 -12.40
C ALA A 359 -2.12 -3.47 -11.92
N LYS A 360 -3.27 -3.05 -12.46
CA LYS A 360 -4.59 -3.64 -12.17
C LYS A 360 -4.63 -5.14 -12.49
N GLU A 361 -4.21 -5.51 -13.70
CA GLU A 361 -4.16 -6.91 -14.13
C GLU A 361 -3.18 -7.74 -13.30
N PHE A 362 -2.01 -7.16 -12.98
CA PHE A 362 -0.96 -7.81 -12.21
C PHE A 362 -1.44 -8.18 -10.81
N VAL A 363 -1.97 -7.20 -10.06
CA VAL A 363 -2.47 -7.42 -8.70
C VAL A 363 -3.58 -8.46 -8.70
N SER A 364 -4.56 -8.30 -9.60
CA SER A 364 -5.68 -9.23 -9.72
C SER A 364 -5.22 -10.66 -9.99
N ARG A 365 -4.23 -10.83 -10.88
CA ARG A 365 -3.68 -12.14 -11.27
C ARG A 365 -2.78 -12.77 -10.22
N ASN A 366 -1.96 -11.99 -9.52
CA ASN A 366 -0.85 -12.55 -8.73
C ASN A 366 -1.12 -12.58 -7.23
N TRP A 367 -2.03 -11.75 -6.73
CA TRP A 367 -2.40 -11.70 -5.32
C TRP A 367 -3.63 -12.55 -4.99
N SER A 368 -4.43 -12.92 -6.00
CA SER A 368 -5.49 -13.91 -5.83
C SER A 368 -4.91 -15.32 -5.75
N SER A 369 -5.44 -16.15 -4.86
CA SER A 369 -5.24 -17.59 -4.92
C SER A 369 -5.88 -18.16 -6.19
N ARG A 370 -5.22 -19.12 -6.82
CA ARG A 370 -5.78 -19.91 -7.93
C ARG A 370 -6.11 -21.30 -7.41
N LYS A 371 -7.17 -21.94 -7.96
CA LYS A 371 -7.41 -23.37 -7.68
C LYS A 371 -6.13 -24.13 -8.07
N VAL A 372 -5.57 -24.89 -7.15
CA VAL A 372 -4.46 -25.80 -7.43
C VAL A 372 -4.98 -26.83 -8.42
N THR A 373 -4.63 -26.71 -9.70
CA THR A 373 -4.82 -27.80 -10.64
C THR A 373 -3.81 -28.87 -10.29
N ASN A 374 -4.29 -29.95 -9.69
CA ASN A 374 -3.47 -31.11 -9.41
C ASN A 374 -3.18 -31.77 -10.78
N PRO A 375 -1.94 -31.85 -11.26
CA PRO A 375 -1.66 -32.46 -12.57
C PRO A 375 -2.03 -33.95 -12.63
N ASN A 376 -2.37 -34.57 -11.49
CA ASN A 376 -2.69 -36.00 -11.36
C ASN A 376 -4.20 -36.33 -11.34
N THR A 377 -5.12 -35.40 -11.60
CA THR A 377 -6.53 -35.78 -11.80
C THR A 377 -6.73 -36.40 -13.19
N LYS A 378 -6.56 -37.73 -13.24
CA LYS A 378 -7.02 -38.69 -14.26
C LYS A 378 -7.12 -38.17 -15.70
N VAL A 379 -5.98 -38.07 -16.38
CA VAL A 379 -5.92 -38.22 -17.84
C VAL A 379 -5.01 -39.40 -18.14
N LYS A 380 -5.56 -40.41 -18.83
CA LYS A 380 -4.79 -41.57 -19.30
C LYS A 380 -3.71 -41.09 -20.29
N SER A 381 -2.47 -41.41 -19.95
CA SER A 381 -1.26 -41.52 -20.79
C SER A 381 -0.80 -40.37 -21.69
N SER A 382 0.50 -40.09 -21.53
CA SER A 382 1.48 -39.48 -22.45
C SER A 382 1.54 -37.95 -22.56
N LYS A 383 2.67 -37.41 -22.07
CA LYS A 383 3.14 -36.01 -22.07
C LYS A 383 2.27 -35.02 -21.28
N ILE A 384 2.61 -34.86 -19.98
CA ILE A 384 2.28 -33.62 -19.25
C ILE A 384 2.94 -32.48 -20.01
N ASP A 385 2.12 -31.62 -20.59
CA ASP A 385 2.55 -30.57 -21.50
C ASP A 385 3.45 -29.56 -20.76
N SER A 386 4.51 -29.10 -21.42
CA SER A 386 5.48 -28.14 -20.83
C SER A 386 4.78 -26.87 -20.33
N TRP A 387 3.71 -26.48 -21.01
CA TRP A 387 2.85 -25.35 -20.69
C TRP A 387 2.04 -25.52 -19.40
N ASP A 388 1.52 -26.72 -19.11
CA ASP A 388 0.79 -26.99 -17.87
C ASP A 388 1.71 -26.89 -16.65
N LYS A 389 2.97 -27.34 -16.79
CA LYS A 389 4.01 -27.16 -15.76
C LYS A 389 4.39 -25.69 -15.58
N ILE A 390 4.50 -24.91 -16.65
CA ILE A 390 4.79 -23.48 -16.59
C ILE A 390 3.63 -22.72 -15.91
N LEU A 391 2.38 -23.01 -16.28
CA LEU A 391 1.20 -22.41 -15.67
C LEU A 391 1.06 -22.80 -14.20
N TYR A 392 1.29 -24.08 -13.85
CA TYR A 392 1.35 -24.54 -12.46
C TYR A 392 2.42 -23.77 -11.68
N ASN A 393 3.60 -23.56 -12.27
CA ASN A 393 4.69 -22.86 -11.59
C ASN A 393 4.41 -21.37 -11.40
N ILE A 394 3.83 -20.69 -12.39
CA ILE A 394 3.42 -19.29 -12.26
C ILE A 394 2.30 -19.16 -11.21
N ASN A 395 1.37 -20.12 -11.16
CA ASN A 395 0.23 -20.10 -10.25
C ASN A 395 0.64 -20.35 -8.80
N ASN A 396 1.59 -21.25 -8.54
CA ASN A 396 1.92 -21.69 -7.18
C ASN A 396 3.24 -21.12 -6.65
N TYR A 397 4.17 -20.72 -7.53
CA TYR A 397 5.50 -20.26 -7.16
C TYR A 397 5.79 -18.80 -7.51
N SER A 398 4.80 -18.02 -7.96
CA SER A 398 4.99 -16.57 -8.07
C SER A 398 4.98 -15.90 -6.69
N PHE A 399 5.98 -15.05 -6.47
CA PHE A 399 6.15 -14.26 -5.26
C PHE A 399 6.44 -12.81 -5.64
N SER A 400 5.70 -11.87 -5.05
CA SER A 400 5.89 -10.44 -5.27
C SER A 400 6.56 -9.78 -4.06
N ILE A 401 7.54 -8.92 -4.33
CA ILE A 401 8.03 -7.96 -3.35
C ILE A 401 7.68 -6.58 -3.86
N SER A 402 7.06 -5.78 -3.01
CA SER A 402 6.75 -4.39 -3.31
C SER A 402 6.88 -3.55 -2.06
N GLY A 403 6.93 -2.24 -2.23
CA GLY A 403 6.80 -1.34 -1.10
C GLY A 403 6.26 0.02 -1.51
N MET A 404 5.64 0.73 -0.56
CA MET A 404 4.99 2.01 -0.80
C MET A 404 5.25 2.98 0.34
N ALA A 405 5.88 4.11 0.01
CA ALA A 405 6.14 5.20 0.95
C ALA A 405 5.05 6.26 0.81
N PHE A 406 4.09 6.27 1.74
CA PHE A 406 3.07 7.32 1.78
C PHE A 406 3.67 8.67 2.20
N GLN A 407 2.91 9.73 1.93
CA GLN A 407 3.31 11.09 2.22
C GLN A 407 2.66 11.58 3.50
N ASP A 408 3.45 12.16 4.39
CA ASP A 408 3.00 12.91 5.55
C ASP A 408 3.21 14.41 5.34
N ILE A 409 2.79 15.22 6.32
CA ILE A 409 2.81 16.67 6.18
C ILE A 409 4.22 17.26 6.03
N TRP A 410 5.25 16.55 6.46
CA TRP A 410 6.63 17.00 6.32
C TRP A 410 7.16 16.74 4.92
N ASN A 411 6.74 15.67 4.24
CA ASN A 411 7.30 15.26 2.95
C ASN A 411 6.32 15.31 1.76
N VAL A 412 5.10 15.82 1.97
CA VAL A 412 4.09 15.89 0.90
C VAL A 412 4.55 16.69 -0.31
N ASP A 413 4.53 16.04 -1.46
CA ASP A 413 4.76 16.62 -2.78
C ASP A 413 3.45 16.62 -3.56
N LEU A 414 2.93 17.80 -3.92
CA LEU A 414 1.67 17.89 -4.64
C LEU A 414 1.75 17.34 -6.07
N GLU A 415 2.94 17.24 -6.67
CA GLU A 415 3.11 16.55 -7.96
C GLU A 415 2.91 15.03 -7.81
N ARG A 416 3.31 14.45 -6.67
CA ARG A 416 2.99 13.04 -6.34
C ARG A 416 1.50 12.84 -6.08
N VAL A 417 0.83 13.82 -5.49
CA VAL A 417 -0.63 13.79 -5.26
C VAL A 417 -1.40 13.78 -6.58
N LYS A 418 -1.01 14.63 -7.54
CA LYS A 418 -1.61 14.66 -8.88
C LYS A 418 -1.43 13.35 -9.65
N ASP A 419 -0.34 12.62 -9.41
CA ASP A 419 -0.06 11.34 -10.07
C ASP A 419 -0.56 10.11 -9.29
N CYS A 420 -1.34 10.29 -8.22
CA CYS A 420 -1.77 9.20 -7.35
C CYS A 420 -2.80 8.28 -8.04
N CYS A 421 -2.63 6.97 -7.94
CA CYS A 421 -3.59 5.99 -8.47
C CYS A 421 -4.34 5.20 -7.37
N ILE A 422 -4.13 5.57 -6.12
CA ILE A 422 -4.72 4.94 -4.94
C ILE A 422 -5.59 5.97 -4.25
N HIS A 423 -6.90 5.72 -4.27
CA HIS A 423 -7.88 6.68 -3.80
C HIS A 423 -8.72 6.08 -2.69
N VAL A 424 -9.06 6.88 -1.70
CA VAL A 424 -10.13 6.56 -0.74
C VAL A 424 -11.44 7.06 -1.33
N VAL A 425 -12.43 6.19 -1.39
CA VAL A 425 -13.80 6.61 -1.67
C VAL A 425 -14.34 7.25 -0.39
N SER A 426 -14.58 8.56 -0.42
CA SER A 426 -15.22 9.27 0.68
C SER A 426 -16.71 8.89 0.78
N GLU A 427 -17.32 9.19 1.92
CA GLU A 427 -18.75 8.97 2.12
C GLU A 427 -19.58 9.82 1.12
N GLU A 428 -19.08 10.98 0.71
CA GLU A 428 -19.69 11.84 -0.32
C GLU A 428 -19.50 11.31 -1.75
N GLY A 429 -18.70 10.25 -1.94
CA GLY A 429 -18.46 9.62 -3.24
C GLY A 429 -17.26 10.19 -4.01
N ASN A 430 -16.53 11.15 -3.44
CA ASN A 430 -15.28 11.66 -4.02
C ASN A 430 -14.15 10.64 -3.88
N LEU A 431 -13.27 10.56 -4.88
CA LEU A 431 -12.09 9.70 -4.91
C LEU A 431 -10.84 10.50 -4.53
N ILE A 432 -10.54 10.55 -3.23
CA ILE A 432 -9.48 11.40 -2.68
C ILE A 432 -8.16 10.61 -2.65
N PRO A 433 -7.03 11.15 -3.13
CA PRO A 433 -5.73 10.48 -3.03
C PRO A 433 -5.43 10.01 -1.60
N PHE A 434 -4.99 8.76 -1.42
CA PHE A 434 -4.86 8.11 -0.10
C PHE A 434 -4.07 8.97 0.91
N CYS A 435 -2.95 9.56 0.48
CA CYS A 435 -2.16 10.40 1.37
C CYS A 435 -2.95 11.65 1.80
N MET A 436 -3.69 12.29 0.91
CA MET A 436 -4.46 13.51 1.24
C MET A 436 -5.65 13.21 2.13
N TYR A 437 -6.30 12.07 1.94
CA TYR A 437 -7.38 11.64 2.82
C TYR A 437 -6.87 11.47 4.26
N ASN A 438 -5.64 10.96 4.42
CA ASN A 438 -5.07 10.59 5.72
C ASN A 438 -4.11 11.62 6.32
N ILE A 439 -3.74 12.67 5.59
CA ILE A 439 -2.74 13.63 6.07
C ILE A 439 -3.31 14.43 7.25
N THR A 440 -2.47 14.59 8.27
CA THR A 440 -2.74 15.47 9.42
C THR A 440 -1.68 16.54 9.49
N ASP A 441 -2.02 17.72 10.01
CA ASP A 441 -1.01 18.68 10.48
C ASP A 441 -0.23 18.11 11.69
N ALA A 442 0.75 18.88 12.17
CA ALA A 442 1.55 18.53 13.35
C ALA A 442 0.73 18.43 14.64
N GLY A 443 -0.51 18.94 14.66
CA GLY A 443 -1.46 18.84 15.78
C GLY A 443 -2.47 17.69 15.65
N GLY A 444 -2.45 16.93 14.55
CA GLY A 444 -3.38 15.82 14.32
C GLY A 444 -4.69 16.20 13.63
N ASN A 445 -4.82 17.39 13.02
CA ASN A 445 -6.01 17.79 12.28
C ASN A 445 -5.95 17.29 10.82
N TYR A 446 -6.97 16.57 10.38
CA TYR A 446 -7.08 16.10 9.01
C TYR A 446 -7.60 17.17 8.05
N ILE A 447 -7.30 17.03 6.76
CA ILE A 447 -7.93 17.83 5.70
C ILE A 447 -9.33 17.29 5.37
N TYR A 448 -9.48 15.98 5.18
CA TYR A 448 -10.71 15.37 4.66
C TYR A 448 -11.44 14.44 5.62
N ARG A 449 -10.76 13.84 6.60
CA ARG A 449 -11.46 13.00 7.57
C ARG A 449 -12.26 13.89 8.52
N ASN A 450 -13.53 13.57 8.71
CA ASN A 450 -14.42 14.21 9.66
C ASN A 450 -14.13 13.81 11.13
N CYS A 451 -12.86 13.62 11.52
CA CYS A 451 -12.43 13.33 12.90
C CYS A 451 -11.27 14.25 13.32
N LYS A 452 -11.16 14.53 14.63
CA LYS A 452 -9.99 15.19 15.21
C LYS A 452 -9.16 14.14 15.93
N VAL A 453 -7.86 14.01 15.62
CA VAL A 453 -6.95 13.19 16.43
C VAL A 453 -6.65 13.97 17.71
N LYS A 454 -6.99 13.43 18.88
CA LYS A 454 -6.45 13.98 20.14
C LYS A 454 -5.03 13.45 20.29
N MET A 455 -4.02 14.23 19.91
CA MET A 455 -2.63 13.90 20.24
C MET A 455 -2.46 13.86 21.75
N LYS A 456 -2.39 12.66 22.33
CA LYS A 456 -1.74 12.47 23.63
C LYS A 456 -0.26 12.37 23.35
N MET A 457 0.46 13.49 23.40
CA MET A 457 1.92 13.47 23.47
C MET A 457 2.28 12.69 24.75
N THR A 458 2.58 11.42 24.60
CA THR A 458 3.19 10.62 25.66
C THR A 458 4.66 10.60 25.34
N SER A 459 5.47 11.09 26.28
CA SER A 459 6.93 10.99 26.18
C SER A 459 7.31 9.55 25.87
N LEU A 460 8.33 9.38 25.03
CA LEU A 460 9.03 8.11 24.84
C LEU A 460 9.78 7.75 26.14
N GLU A 461 9.05 7.45 27.21
CA GLU A 461 9.63 6.97 28.47
C GLU A 461 8.79 5.81 29.01
N ALA A 462 9.28 4.61 28.68
CA ALA A 462 9.26 3.31 29.39
C ALA A 462 9.19 2.15 28.38
#